data_AF-A0A7X9BZD7-F1
#
_entry.id   AF-A0A7X9BZD7-F1
#
_cell.length_a   1.000
_cell.length_b   1.000
_cell.length_c   1.000
_cell.angle_alpha   90.00
_cell.angle_beta   90.00
_cell.angle_gamma   90.00
#
_symmetry.space_group_name_H-M   'P 1'
#
loop_
_entity.id
_entity.type
_entity.pdbx_description
1 polymer ?
#
loop_
_entity_poly.entity_id
_entity_poly.type
_entity_poly.pdbx_seq_one_letter_code
_entity_poly.pdbx_strand_id
1 'polypeptide(L)'
;MCPQSVFQTELASQVESLLSCPHCHSSMEYNGRSILCTKNHCFDLAKQGYVNLLTHGLKTKYHKELFQARKNLHLMGFYQPLDQAISNLITPIFKDLNRPLRIIDAGCGEGSHLAKIKENLLASLGKEPLGVGIDIAKEGIQLAARSYKRIFWSVGDLAKCPFADKQ
;
A
#
# COMPACT_ATOMS: atom_id res chain seq x y z
N MET A 1 -17.20 -18.59 0.14
CA MET A 1 -15.96 -17.96 -0.34
C MET A 1 -16.32 -16.60 -0.88
N CYS A 2 -15.97 -15.50 -0.20
CA CYS A 2 -16.25 -14.16 -0.70
C CYS A 2 -15.34 -13.88 -1.91
N PRO A 3 -15.83 -13.34 -3.04
CA PRO A 3 -15.00 -13.16 -4.23
C PRO A 3 -13.82 -12.23 -3.92
N GLN A 4 -12.61 -12.68 -4.24
CA GLN A 4 -11.34 -12.01 -3.93
C GLN A 4 -11.25 -10.56 -4.47
N SER A 5 -12.12 -10.17 -5.41
CA SER A 5 -12.24 -8.82 -5.94
C SER A 5 -12.86 -7.82 -4.97
N VAL A 6 -13.74 -8.26 -4.06
CA VAL A 6 -14.57 -7.36 -3.22
C VAL A 6 -13.72 -6.56 -2.21
N PHE A 7 -12.72 -7.18 -1.59
CA PHE A 7 -11.87 -6.50 -0.62
C PHE A 7 -10.99 -5.41 -1.25
N GLN A 8 -10.57 -5.61 -2.50
CA GLN A 8 -9.73 -4.63 -3.18
C GLN A 8 -10.53 -3.47 -3.73
N THR A 9 -11.77 -3.72 -4.15
CA THR A 9 -12.70 -2.64 -4.52
C THR A 9 -13.05 -1.78 -3.30
N GLU A 10 -13.24 -2.38 -2.13
CA GLU A 10 -13.50 -1.66 -0.89
C GLU A 10 -12.30 -0.81 -0.46
N LEU A 11 -11.09 -1.38 -0.50
CA LEU A 11 -9.86 -0.65 -0.21
C LEU A 11 -9.64 0.53 -1.17
N ALA A 12 -9.89 0.33 -2.47
CA ALA A 12 -9.75 1.38 -3.47
C ALA A 12 -10.65 2.58 -3.16
N SER A 13 -11.89 2.35 -2.75
CA SER A 13 -12.79 3.42 -2.28
C SER A 13 -12.29 4.08 -0.99
N GLN A 14 -11.78 3.30 -0.02
CA GLN A 14 -11.26 3.87 1.23
C GLN A 14 -10.03 4.77 1.03
N VAL A 15 -9.22 4.51 -0.02
CA VAL A 15 -8.01 5.29 -0.29
C VAL A 15 -8.18 6.40 -1.32
N GLU A 16 -9.31 6.50 -2.01
CA GLU A 16 -9.47 7.47 -3.12
C GLU A 16 -9.21 8.92 -2.69
N SER A 17 -9.66 9.28 -1.49
CA SER A 17 -9.42 10.58 -0.86
C SER A 17 -7.98 10.82 -0.42
N LEU A 18 -7.18 9.76 -0.30
CA LEU A 18 -5.75 9.83 0.02
C LEU A 18 -4.91 10.10 -1.23
N LEU A 19 -5.43 9.79 -2.42
CA LEU A 19 -4.67 9.84 -3.67
C LEU A 19 -4.78 11.20 -4.36
N SER A 20 -3.72 11.55 -5.07
CA SER A 20 -3.69 12.70 -5.98
C SER A 20 -3.21 12.23 -7.35
N CYS A 21 -3.85 12.73 -8.41
CA CYS A 21 -3.53 12.31 -9.76
C CYS A 21 -2.07 12.66 -10.11
N PRO A 22 -1.22 11.68 -10.47
CA PRO A 22 0.19 11.93 -10.79
C PRO A 22 0.39 12.73 -12.11
N HIS A 23 -0.67 12.93 -12.90
CA HIS A 23 -0.63 13.76 -14.12
C HIS A 23 -1.08 15.20 -13.90
N CYS A 24 -2.08 15.43 -13.04
CA CYS A 24 -2.73 16.74 -12.94
C CYS A 24 -3.02 17.20 -11.51
N HIS A 25 -2.62 16.42 -10.51
CA HIS A 25 -2.75 16.69 -9.08
C HIS A 25 -4.19 16.88 -8.56
N SER A 26 -5.19 16.57 -9.40
CA SER A 26 -6.60 16.64 -9.03
C SER A 26 -7.00 15.45 -8.15
N SER A 27 -8.10 15.62 -7.41
CA SER A 27 -8.71 14.55 -6.61
C SER A 27 -9.06 13.34 -7.46
N MET A 28 -9.09 12.18 -6.81
CA MET A 28 -9.33 10.88 -7.43
C MET A 28 -10.54 10.19 -6.80
N GLU A 29 -11.25 9.42 -7.61
CA GLU A 29 -12.46 8.67 -7.22
C GLU A 29 -12.41 7.27 -7.82
N TYR A 30 -12.83 6.28 -7.04
CA TYR A 30 -12.94 4.90 -7.48
C TYR A 30 -14.34 4.61 -8.05
N ASN A 31 -14.43 4.25 -9.33
CA ASN A 31 -15.72 4.03 -10.00
C ASN A 31 -16.22 2.57 -9.97
N GLY A 32 -15.68 1.73 -9.09
CA GLY A 32 -15.99 0.30 -9.05
C GLY A 32 -15.06 -0.59 -9.89
N ARG A 33 -14.23 -0.01 -10.76
CA ARG A 33 -13.24 -0.74 -11.56
C ARG A 33 -11.86 -0.09 -11.58
N SER A 34 -11.82 1.23 -11.69
CA SER A 34 -10.61 2.02 -11.88
C SER A 34 -10.66 3.25 -10.99
N ILE A 35 -9.51 3.85 -10.75
CA ILE A 35 -9.41 5.13 -10.06
C ILE A 35 -9.24 6.21 -11.13
N LEU A 36 -10.11 7.22 -11.12
CA LEU A 36 -10.11 8.32 -12.08
C LEU A 36 -9.95 9.65 -11.39
N CYS A 37 -9.29 10.59 -12.05
CA CYS A 37 -9.31 11.99 -11.62
C CYS A 37 -10.40 12.78 -12.37
N THR A 38 -10.67 14.00 -11.91
CA THR A 38 -11.64 14.92 -12.56
C THR A 38 -11.29 15.31 -14.01
N LYS A 39 -10.05 15.06 -14.46
CA LYS A 39 -9.61 15.23 -15.85
C LYS A 39 -9.63 13.92 -16.66
N ASN A 40 -10.26 12.86 -16.14
CA ASN A 40 -10.42 11.56 -16.77
C ASN A 40 -9.11 10.75 -17.01
N HIS A 41 -7.99 11.10 -16.36
CA HIS A 41 -6.88 10.14 -16.25
C HIS A 41 -7.33 8.93 -15.45
N CYS A 42 -7.16 7.74 -16.01
CA CYS A 42 -7.70 6.49 -15.49
C CYS A 42 -6.56 5.53 -15.11
N PHE A 43 -6.67 4.95 -13.92
CA PHE A 43 -5.71 4.00 -13.37
C PHE A 43 -6.44 2.71 -13.01
N ASP A 44 -6.23 1.67 -13.82
CA ASP A 44 -6.91 0.40 -13.64
C ASP A 44 -6.35 -0.40 -12.46
N LEU A 45 -7.24 -1.06 -11.72
CA LEU A 45 -6.83 -2.07 -10.76
C LEU A 45 -6.33 -3.32 -11.51
N ALA A 46 -5.05 -3.64 -11.35
CA ALA A 46 -4.47 -4.82 -11.97
C ALA A 46 -5.08 -6.10 -11.37
N LYS A 47 -5.09 -7.21 -12.14
CA LYS A 47 -5.63 -8.51 -11.68
C LYS A 47 -4.95 -9.04 -10.41
N GLN A 48 -3.70 -8.64 -10.16
CA GLN A 48 -2.94 -9.00 -8.97
C GLN A 48 -3.33 -8.17 -7.75
N GLY A 49 -3.97 -7.02 -7.98
CA GLY A 49 -4.58 -6.20 -6.94
C GLY A 49 -3.80 -4.99 -6.49
N TYR A 50 -3.17 -4.31 -7.44
CA TYR A 50 -2.45 -3.07 -7.23
C TYR A 50 -2.84 -2.07 -8.31
N VAL A 51 -2.60 -0.79 -8.05
CA VAL A 51 -2.79 0.29 -9.03
C VAL A 51 -1.42 0.79 -9.50
N ASN A 52 -1.24 0.96 -10.81
CA ASN A 52 -0.01 1.57 -11.34
C ASN A 52 -0.22 3.06 -11.56
N LEU A 53 0.44 3.89 -10.75
CA LEU A 53 0.38 5.35 -10.78
C LEU A 53 1.62 5.97 -11.47
N LEU A 54 2.50 5.15 -12.06
CA LEU A 54 3.60 5.69 -12.88
C LEU A 54 3.06 6.32 -14.16
N THR A 55 3.55 7.51 -14.47
CA THR A 55 3.18 8.28 -15.66
C THR A 55 4.02 7.95 -16.89
N HIS A 56 5.08 7.15 -16.71
CA HIS A 56 6.00 6.74 -17.76
C HIS A 56 6.55 5.34 -17.46
N GLY A 57 7.00 4.65 -18.51
CA GLY A 57 7.66 3.36 -18.35
C GLY A 57 9.02 3.53 -17.69
N LEU A 58 9.23 2.84 -16.56
CA LEU A 58 10.53 2.73 -15.91
C LEU A 58 11.05 1.31 -16.03
N LYS A 59 12.31 1.17 -16.44
CA LYS A 59 13.06 -0.08 -16.29
C LYS A 59 13.74 -0.04 -14.94
N THR A 60 13.19 -0.75 -13.97
CA THR A 60 13.87 -0.98 -12.69
C THR A 60 14.99 -2.00 -12.91
N LYS A 61 16.11 -1.84 -12.19
CA LYS A 61 17.20 -2.82 -12.17
C LYS A 61 16.95 -3.95 -11.15
N TYR A 62 15.81 -3.89 -10.45
CA TYR A 62 15.47 -4.82 -9.37
C TYR A 62 14.61 -5.94 -9.92
N HIS A 63 15.16 -7.14 -9.93
CA HIS A 63 14.48 -8.32 -10.44
C HIS A 63 13.67 -9.01 -9.33
N LYS A 64 12.73 -9.85 -9.75
CA LYS A 64 11.80 -10.59 -8.88
C LYS A 64 12.52 -11.41 -7.81
N GLU A 65 13.68 -11.96 -8.13
CA GLU A 65 14.50 -12.81 -7.28
C GLU A 65 14.96 -12.05 -6.01
N LEU A 66 15.27 -10.76 -6.14
CA LEU A 66 15.65 -9.92 -5.01
C LEU A 66 14.51 -9.80 -4.00
N PHE A 67 13.30 -9.52 -4.49
CA PHE A 67 12.12 -9.38 -3.63
C PHE A 67 11.73 -10.72 -2.99
N GLN A 68 11.86 -11.82 -3.73
CA GLN A 68 11.63 -13.15 -3.16
C GLN A 68 12.64 -13.48 -2.06
N ALA A 69 13.92 -13.15 -2.24
CA ALA A 69 14.94 -13.35 -1.21
C ALA A 69 14.67 -12.51 0.04
N ARG A 70 14.31 -11.23 -0.14
CA ARG A 70 13.91 -10.33 0.96
C ARG A 70 12.71 -10.88 1.73
N LYS A 71 11.68 -11.34 1.03
CA LYS A 71 10.51 -11.98 1.63
C LYS A 71 10.89 -13.23 2.42
N ASN A 72 11.77 -14.07 1.89
CA ASN A 72 12.20 -15.29 2.57
C ASN A 72 12.95 -14.97 3.88
N LEU A 73 13.83 -13.97 3.88
CA LEU A 73 14.48 -13.49 5.11
C LEU A 73 13.46 -12.98 6.13
N HIS A 74 12.44 -12.25 5.68
CA HIS A 74 11.37 -11.78 6.54
C HIS A 74 10.58 -12.94 7.16
N LEU A 75 10.20 -13.94 6.36
CA LEU A 75 9.50 -15.15 6.81
C LEU A 75 10.31 -15.97 7.82
N MET A 76 11.65 -15.90 7.79
CA MET A 76 12.53 -16.52 8.79
C MET A 76 12.55 -15.77 10.13
N GLY A 77 11.82 -14.65 10.25
CA GLY A 77 11.75 -13.84 11.46
C GLY A 77 12.90 -12.85 11.63
N PHE A 78 13.78 -12.70 10.63
CA PHE A 78 14.98 -11.84 10.72
C PHE A 78 14.63 -10.39 11.10
N TYR A 79 13.53 -9.86 10.56
CA TYR A 79 13.09 -8.50 10.80
C TYR A 79 12.05 -8.36 11.93
N GLN A 80 11.68 -9.45 12.61
CA GLN A 80 10.68 -9.39 13.67
C GLN A 80 11.03 -8.36 14.78
N PRO A 81 12.29 -8.22 15.24
CA PRO A 81 12.62 -7.20 16.23
C PRO A 81 12.40 -5.76 15.71
N LEU A 82 12.67 -5.52 14.43
CA LEU A 82 12.47 -4.22 13.79
C LEU A 82 10.97 -3.90 13.68
N ASP A 83 10.17 -4.84 13.16
CA ASP A 83 8.73 -4.65 13.01
C ASP A 83 8.07 -4.40 14.37
N GLN A 84 8.49 -5.13 15.40
CA GLN A 84 8.00 -4.93 16.76
C GLN A 84 8.39 -3.56 17.32
N ALA A 85 9.64 -3.13 17.12
CA ALA A 85 10.11 -1.82 17.58
C ALA A 85 9.30 -0.69 16.92
N ILE A 86 9.08 -0.76 15.61
CA ILE A 86 8.26 0.21 14.88
C ILE A 86 6.82 0.20 15.40
N SER A 87 6.19 -0.97 15.54
CA SER A 87 4.84 -1.08 16.09
C SER A 87 4.71 -0.50 17.50
N ASN A 88 5.71 -0.70 18.36
CA ASN A 88 5.72 -0.17 19.72
C ASN A 88 5.81 1.36 19.75
N LEU A 89 6.59 1.96 18.86
CA LEU A 89 6.66 3.41 18.71
C LEU A 89 5.34 4.00 18.21
N ILE A 90 4.66 3.27 17.32
CA ILE A 90 3.42 3.71 16.69
C ILE A 90 2.21 3.57 17.62
N THR A 91 2.13 2.49 18.39
CA THR A 91 1.00 2.15 19.28
C THR A 91 0.49 3.30 20.15
N PRO A 92 1.33 4.01 20.94
CA PRO A 92 0.84 5.08 21.82
C PRO A 92 0.26 6.26 21.06
N ILE A 93 0.77 6.57 19.86
CA ILE A 93 0.26 7.68 19.02
C ILE A 93 -1.19 7.42 18.59
N PHE A 94 -1.52 6.14 18.36
CA PHE A 94 -2.82 5.73 17.85
C PHE A 94 -3.84 5.36 18.92
N LYS A 95 -3.41 5.12 20.16
CA LYS A 95 -4.30 4.76 21.27
C LYS A 95 -5.37 5.82 21.54
N ASP A 96 -4.99 7.10 21.43
CA ASP A 96 -5.86 8.24 21.77
C ASP A 96 -6.57 8.84 20.55
N LEU A 97 -6.40 8.24 19.36
CA LEU A 97 -7.03 8.73 18.14
C LEU A 97 -8.47 8.22 17.99
N ASN A 98 -9.42 9.16 17.94
CA ASN A 98 -10.83 8.92 17.60
C ASN A 98 -11.11 8.90 16.08
N ARG A 99 -10.07 8.74 15.25
CA ARG A 99 -10.18 8.67 13.79
C ARG A 99 -9.61 7.36 13.25
N PRO A 100 -9.98 6.95 12.02
CA PRO A 100 -9.39 5.77 11.38
C PRO A 100 -7.86 5.87 11.34
N LEU A 101 -7.18 4.79 11.71
CA LEU A 101 -5.71 4.73 11.68
C LEU A 101 -5.28 4.48 10.24
N ARG A 102 -4.34 5.28 9.72
CA ARG A 102 -3.84 5.17 8.35
C ARG A 102 -2.32 5.09 8.41
N ILE A 103 -1.74 4.20 7.61
CA ILE A 103 -0.30 4.01 7.52
C ILE A 103 0.08 3.95 6.05
N ILE A 104 1.03 4.80 5.66
CA ILE A 104 1.66 4.78 4.34
C ILE A 104 3.08 4.25 4.52
N ASP A 105 3.42 3.18 3.81
CA ASP A 105 4.78 2.66 3.69
C ASP A 105 5.38 3.10 2.36
N ALA A 106 6.32 4.04 2.42
CA ALA A 106 6.99 4.62 1.27
C ALA A 106 8.29 3.86 0.97
N GLY A 107 8.33 3.15 -0.16
CA GLY A 107 9.38 2.19 -0.46
C GLY A 107 9.09 0.81 0.13
N CYS A 108 7.82 0.39 0.07
CA CYS A 108 7.34 -0.80 0.77
C CYS A 108 7.91 -2.13 0.22
N GLY A 109 8.58 -2.10 -0.93
CA GLY A 109 9.15 -3.26 -1.59
C GLY A 109 8.12 -4.35 -1.82
N GLU A 110 8.33 -5.51 -1.18
CA GLU A 110 7.42 -6.65 -1.27
C GLU A 110 6.35 -6.72 -0.16
N GLY A 111 6.34 -5.74 0.75
CA GLY A 111 5.22 -5.47 1.65
C GLY A 111 5.23 -6.21 2.99
N SER A 112 6.23 -7.04 3.30
CA SER A 112 6.23 -7.81 4.55
C SER A 112 6.26 -6.93 5.80
N HIS A 113 7.04 -5.84 5.79
CA HIS A 113 7.12 -4.91 6.93
C HIS A 113 5.77 -4.28 7.24
N LEU A 114 5.13 -3.63 6.27
CA LEU A 114 3.81 -3.04 6.45
C LEU A 114 2.79 -4.10 6.91
N ALA A 115 2.79 -5.28 6.30
CA ALA A 115 1.88 -6.36 6.71
C ALA A 115 2.07 -6.75 8.19
N LYS A 116 3.32 -6.92 8.65
CA LYS A 116 3.60 -7.31 10.03
C LYS A 116 3.31 -6.19 11.02
N ILE A 117 3.63 -4.95 10.67
CA ILE A 117 3.31 -3.79 11.49
C ILE A 117 1.79 -3.66 11.69
N LYS A 118 0.99 -3.84 10.63
CA LYS A 118 -0.48 -3.82 10.74
C LYS A 118 -1.00 -4.92 11.67
N GLU A 119 -0.45 -6.13 11.57
CA GLU A 119 -0.82 -7.27 12.43
C GLU A 119 -0.54 -6.96 13.90
N ASN A 120 0.66 -6.46 14.20
CA ASN A 120 1.06 -6.07 15.55
C ASN A 120 0.18 -4.94 16.12
N LEU A 121 -0.18 -3.95 15.31
CA LEU A 121 -1.05 -2.86 15.72
C LEU A 121 -2.49 -3.32 15.95
N LEU A 122 -3.01 -4.20 15.10
CA LEU A 122 -4.32 -4.83 15.32
C LEU A 122 -4.34 -5.59 16.65
N ALA A 123 -3.29 -6.38 16.92
CA ALA A 123 -3.17 -7.13 18.18
C ALA A 123 -3.09 -6.19 19.40
N SER A 124 -2.40 -5.05 19.28
CA SER A 124 -2.16 -4.12 20.39
C SER A 124 -3.32 -3.15 20.65
N LEU A 125 -4.02 -2.74 19.59
CA LEU A 125 -5.05 -1.69 19.65
C LEU A 125 -6.48 -2.22 19.47
N GLY A 126 -6.65 -3.47 19.02
CA GLY A 126 -7.95 -4.03 18.63
C GLY A 126 -8.58 -3.35 17.40
N LYS A 127 -7.83 -2.47 16.73
CA LYS A 127 -8.26 -1.70 15.56
C LYS A 127 -7.27 -1.93 14.43
N GLU A 128 -7.77 -2.26 13.26
CA GLU A 128 -6.90 -2.45 12.11
C GLU A 128 -6.69 -1.12 11.37
N PRO A 129 -5.43 -0.71 11.15
CA PRO A 129 -5.15 0.45 10.32
C PRO A 129 -5.49 0.19 8.84
N LEU A 130 -5.90 1.23 8.12
CA LEU A 130 -5.84 1.26 6.66
C LEU A 130 -4.38 1.37 6.24
N GLY A 131 -3.88 0.33 5.58
CA GLY A 131 -2.49 0.28 5.10
C GLY A 131 -2.42 0.61 3.62
N VAL A 132 -1.42 1.42 3.27
CA VAL A 132 -1.11 1.83 1.90
C VAL A 132 0.38 1.61 1.66
N GLY A 133 0.74 0.77 0.70
CA GLY A 133 2.11 0.58 0.27
C GLY A 133 2.36 1.20 -1.10
N ILE A 134 3.47 1.92 -1.24
CA ILE A 134 3.94 2.46 -2.50
C ILE A 134 5.41 2.09 -2.71
N ASP A 135 5.74 1.67 -3.93
CA ASP A 135 7.11 1.47 -4.35
C ASP A 135 7.22 1.71 -5.87
N ILE A 136 8.39 2.10 -6.34
CA ILE A 136 8.67 2.27 -7.77
C ILE A 136 8.86 0.91 -8.46
N ALA A 137 9.25 -0.12 -7.70
CA ALA A 137 9.50 -1.47 -8.18
C ALA A 137 8.21 -2.28 -8.34
N LYS A 138 7.74 -2.37 -9.58
CA LYS A 138 6.55 -3.13 -9.97
C LYS A 138 6.60 -4.59 -9.51
N GLU A 139 7.75 -5.23 -9.58
CA GLU A 139 7.96 -6.62 -9.19
C GLU A 139 7.71 -6.82 -7.68
N GLY A 140 8.17 -5.89 -6.85
CA GLY A 140 7.92 -5.88 -5.40
C GLY A 140 6.43 -5.72 -5.10
N ILE A 141 5.80 -4.70 -5.69
CA ILE A 141 4.36 -4.44 -5.53
C ILE A 141 3.50 -5.61 -6.01
N GLN A 142 3.87 -6.28 -7.10
CA GLN A 142 3.19 -7.48 -7.55
C GLN A 142 3.27 -8.62 -6.53
N LEU A 143 4.42 -8.79 -5.87
CA LEU A 143 4.58 -9.79 -4.81
C LEU A 143 3.76 -9.38 -3.57
N ALA A 144 3.78 -8.11 -3.19
CA ALA A 144 3.01 -7.55 -2.08
C ALA A 144 1.51 -7.78 -2.26
N ALA A 145 0.96 -7.34 -3.40
CA ALA A 145 -0.46 -7.45 -3.71
C ALA A 145 -0.96 -8.89 -3.82
N ARG A 146 -0.10 -9.83 -4.23
CA ARG A 146 -0.44 -11.27 -4.20
C ARG A 146 -0.47 -11.83 -2.79
N SER A 147 0.43 -11.37 -1.92
CA SER A 147 0.67 -11.92 -0.59
C SER A 147 -0.26 -11.34 0.47
N TYR A 148 -0.63 -10.06 0.33
CA TYR A 148 -1.27 -9.27 1.39
C TYR A 148 -2.50 -8.54 0.84
N LYS A 149 -3.68 -9.12 1.02
CA LYS A 149 -4.92 -8.68 0.34
C LYS A 149 -5.64 -7.51 1.00
N ARG A 150 -5.27 -7.16 2.24
CA ARG A 150 -5.93 -6.13 3.06
C ARG A 150 -5.11 -4.85 3.22
N ILE A 151 -4.32 -4.55 2.19
CA ILE A 151 -3.47 -3.38 2.07
C ILE A 151 -3.64 -2.88 0.64
N PHE A 152 -3.79 -1.56 0.47
CA PHE A 152 -3.78 -0.97 -0.85
C PHE A 152 -2.34 -0.87 -1.34
N TRP A 153 -2.07 -1.43 -2.52
CA TRP A 153 -0.73 -1.42 -3.10
C TRP A 153 -0.71 -0.60 -4.37
N SER A 154 0.31 0.23 -4.51
CA SER A 154 0.51 1.04 -5.71
C SER A 154 1.94 1.02 -6.20
N VAL A 155 2.11 0.99 -7.52
CA VAL A 155 3.39 1.35 -8.13
C VAL A 155 3.38 2.85 -8.32
N GLY A 156 4.37 3.57 -7.83
CA GLY A 156 4.41 5.02 -7.95
C GLY A 156 5.79 5.61 -7.70
N ASP A 157 5.96 6.86 -8.13
CA ASP A 157 7.19 7.61 -7.96
C ASP A 157 7.04 8.51 -6.72
N LEU A 158 7.87 8.29 -5.70
CA LEU A 158 7.85 9.10 -4.48
C LEU A 158 8.27 10.55 -4.73
N ALA A 159 9.09 10.83 -5.76
CA ALA A 159 9.42 12.20 -6.15
C ALA A 159 8.22 12.93 -6.80
N LYS A 160 7.23 12.18 -7.28
CA LYS A 160 5.93 12.68 -7.74
C LYS A 160 4.82 12.00 -6.95
N CYS A 161 4.93 12.10 -5.63
CA CYS A 161 4.12 11.39 -4.66
C CYS A 161 2.62 11.48 -5.01
N PRO A 162 1.94 10.35 -5.30
CA PRO A 162 0.56 10.35 -5.75
C PRO A 162 -0.43 10.37 -4.56
N PHE A 163 -0.05 11.04 -3.47
CA PHE A 163 -0.92 11.26 -2.31
C PHE A 163 -1.29 12.74 -2.22
N ALA A 164 -2.52 13.01 -1.80
CA ALA A 164 -2.99 14.37 -1.55
C ALA A 164 -2.22 15.00 -0.38
N ASP A 165 -2.20 16.32 -0.29
CA ASP A 165 -1.51 17.01 0.82
C ASP A 165 -2.16 16.66 2.18
N LYS A 166 -1.36 16.74 3.25
CA LYS A 166 -1.81 16.60 4.66
C LYS A 166 -2.47 15.26 5.03
N GLN A 167 -1.96 14.14 4.50
CA GLN A 167 -2.35 12.79 4.96
C GLN A 167 -1.74 12.45 6.32
#